data_AF-A0AAW1IMM5-F1
#
_entry.id   AF-A0AAW1IMM5-F1
#
_cell.length_a   1.000
_cell.length_b   1.000
_cell.length_c   1.000
_cell.angle_alpha   90.00
_cell.angle_beta   90.00
_cell.angle_gamma   90.00
#
_symmetry.space_group_name_H-M   'P 1'
#
loop_
_entity.id
_entity.type
_entity.pdbx_description
1 polymer ?
#
loop_
_entity_poly.entity_id
_entity_poly.type
_entity_poly.pdbx_seq_one_letter_code
_entity_poly.pdbx_strand_id
1 'polypeptide(L)'
;MSPYRMVYGKACHLPVELQHRTYWAIKRVNSDIDAAGVHRKLQIQELEELRNEAYNNTEIYKGKTKAWHDKQIMRKEFSVGQKVLLFQSRLRLFPGKLQSRWVGPYVVA
;
A
#
# COMPACT_ATOMS: atom_id res chain seq x y z
N MET A 1 38.42 -45.58 -16.46
CA MET A 1 39.64 -44.74 -16.46
C MET A 1 39.59 -43.85 -17.69
N SER A 2 39.47 -42.53 -17.55
CA SER A 2 39.40 -41.61 -18.70
C SER A 2 40.75 -41.55 -19.44
N PRO A 3 40.79 -41.56 -20.79
CA PRO A 3 42.03 -41.42 -21.56
C PRO A 3 42.87 -40.20 -21.16
N TYR A 4 42.23 -39.09 -20.81
CA TYR A 4 42.92 -37.88 -20.33
C TYR A 4 43.69 -38.13 -19.02
N ARG A 5 43.11 -38.91 -18.10
CA ARG A 5 43.74 -39.23 -16.82
C ARG A 5 44.95 -40.14 -16.98
N MET A 6 44.97 -40.99 -18.01
CA MET A 6 46.16 -41.80 -18.35
C MET A 6 47.29 -40.95 -18.93
N VAL A 7 46.97 -39.94 -19.74
CA VAL A 7 47.97 -39.09 -20.41
C VAL A 7 48.53 -38.01 -19.48
N TYR A 8 47.67 -37.36 -18.68
CA TYR A 8 48.05 -36.19 -17.90
C TYR A 8 48.18 -36.45 -16.39
N GLY A 9 47.92 -37.69 -15.93
CA GLY A 9 48.03 -38.09 -14.52
C GLY A 9 47.05 -37.41 -13.55
N LYS A 10 46.28 -36.41 -14.01
CA LYS A 10 45.31 -35.64 -13.22
C LYS A 10 43.88 -35.96 -13.68
N ALA A 11 42.93 -35.92 -12.75
CA ALA A 11 41.52 -35.98 -13.09
C ALA A 11 41.11 -34.67 -13.78
N CYS A 12 40.65 -34.73 -15.04
CA CYS A 12 39.94 -33.61 -15.67
C CYS A 12 38.45 -33.69 -15.34
N HIS A 13 37.85 -32.53 -15.08
CA HIS A 13 36.40 -32.39 -15.23
C HIS A 13 36.13 -32.07 -16.69
N LEU A 14 35.50 -33.02 -17.39
CA LEU A 14 35.06 -32.78 -18.76
C LEU A 14 33.93 -31.73 -18.73
N PRO A 15 33.79 -30.89 -19.77
CA PRO A 15 32.71 -29.91 -19.85
C PRO A 15 31.32 -30.53 -19.60
N VAL A 16 31.11 -31.78 -20.04
CA VAL A 16 29.86 -32.52 -19.82
C VAL A 16 29.61 -32.87 -18.34
N GLU A 17 30.65 -33.17 -17.56
CA GLU A 17 30.53 -33.47 -16.13
C GLU A 17 30.19 -32.21 -15.33
N LEU A 18 30.79 -31.08 -15.71
CA LEU A 18 30.47 -29.77 -15.16
C LEU A 18 29.03 -29.38 -15.45
N GLN A 19 28.57 -29.52 -16.71
CA GLN A 19 27.19 -29.25 -17.11
C GLN A 19 26.17 -30.14 -16.37
N HIS A 20 26.49 -31.41 -16.17
CA HIS A 20 25.61 -32.32 -15.44
C HIS A 20 25.52 -31.94 -13.95
N ARG A 21 26.64 -31.60 -13.31
CA ARG A 21 26.65 -31.12 -11.91
C ARG A 21 25.88 -29.82 -11.74
N THR A 22 26.04 -28.86 -12.64
CA THR A 22 25.28 -27.60 -12.61
C THR A 22 23.80 -27.86 -12.84
N TYR A 23 23.43 -28.72 -13.78
CA TYR A 23 22.04 -29.13 -14.02
C TYR A 23 21.39 -29.75 -12.78
N TRP A 24 22.06 -30.69 -12.10
CA TRP A 24 21.51 -31.30 -10.88
C TRP A 24 21.44 -30.34 -9.69
N ALA A 25 22.39 -29.42 -9.57
CA ALA A 25 22.32 -28.36 -8.56
C ALA A 25 21.10 -27.45 -8.80
N ILE A 26 20.87 -27.03 -10.05
CA ILE A 26 19.69 -26.23 -10.43
C ILE A 26 18.41 -27.01 -10.17
N LYS A 27 18.33 -28.28 -10.58
CA LYS A 27 17.16 -29.13 -10.38
C LYS A 27 16.84 -29.36 -8.89
N ARG A 28 17.87 -29.44 -8.04
CA ARG A 28 17.72 -29.57 -6.57
C ARG A 28 17.29 -28.26 -5.91
N VAL A 29 17.74 -27.11 -6.40
CA VAL A 29 17.27 -25.80 -5.92
C VAL A 29 15.82 -25.54 -6.37
N ASN A 30 15.47 -26.03 -7.56
CA ASN A 30 14.17 -25.80 -8.19
C ASN A 30 13.10 -26.85 -7.83
N SER A 31 13.39 -27.83 -6.97
CA SER A 31 12.47 -28.94 -6.68
C SER A 31 11.18 -28.51 -5.99
N ASP A 32 11.21 -27.40 -5.26
CA ASP A 32 10.06 -26.94 -4.46
C ASP A 32 9.38 -25.70 -5.04
N ILE A 33 9.69 -25.31 -6.29
CA ILE A 33 9.13 -24.10 -6.91
C ILE A 33 7.61 -24.12 -6.95
N ASP A 34 7.01 -25.28 -7.21
CA ASP A 34 5.55 -25.40 -7.28
C ASP A 34 4.90 -25.20 -5.90
N ALA A 35 5.45 -25.83 -4.85
CA ALA A 35 4.99 -25.66 -3.48
C ALA A 35 5.21 -24.22 -2.97
N ALA A 36 6.37 -23.63 -3.28
CA ALA A 36 6.67 -22.23 -2.97
C ALA A 36 5.74 -21.26 -3.74
N GLY A 37 5.37 -21.61 -4.98
CA GLY A 37 4.42 -20.86 -5.79
C GLY A 37 3.02 -20.85 -5.20
N VAL A 38 2.54 -22.01 -4.73
CA VAL A 38 1.25 -22.13 -4.03
C VAL A 38 1.28 -21.34 -2.72
N HIS A 39 2.32 -21.52 -1.90
CA HIS A 39 2.47 -20.79 -0.64
C HIS A 39 2.48 -19.27 -0.86
N ARG A 40 3.22 -18.79 -1.86
CA ARG A 40 3.25 -17.36 -2.21
C ARG A 40 1.89 -16.83 -2.63
N LYS A 41 1.11 -17.60 -3.40
CA LYS A 41 -0.25 -17.20 -3.80
C LYS A 41 -1.15 -17.05 -2.57
N LEU A 42 -1.09 -17.98 -1.64
CA LEU A 42 -1.85 -17.92 -0.39
C LEU A 42 -1.49 -16.67 0.43
N GLN A 43 -0.19 -16.40 0.60
CA GLN A 43 0.27 -15.19 1.31
C GLN A 43 -0.23 -13.90 0.65
N ILE A 44 -0.28 -13.84 -0.68
CA ILE A 44 -0.79 -12.67 -1.40
C ILE A 44 -2.30 -12.50 -1.16
N GLN A 45 -3.06 -13.59 -1.17
CA GLN A 45 -4.50 -13.55 -0.88
C GLN A 45 -4.78 -13.08 0.54
N GLU A 46 -4.06 -13.60 1.54
CA GLU A 46 -4.18 -13.15 2.93
C GLU A 46 -3.90 -11.64 3.08
N LEU A 47 -2.85 -11.13 2.41
CA LEU A 47 -2.54 -9.69 2.44
C LEU A 47 -3.63 -8.84 1.77
N GLU A 48 -4.24 -9.34 0.70
CA GLU A 48 -5.32 -8.65 0.02
C GLU A 48 -6.60 -8.60 0.86
N GLU A 49 -6.92 -9.68 1.58
CA GLU A 49 -8.01 -9.71 2.56
C GLU A 49 -7.79 -8.70 3.68
N LEU A 50 -6.62 -8.70 4.32
CA LEU A 50 -6.28 -7.73 5.37
C LEU A 50 -6.38 -6.27 4.87
N ARG A 51 -5.96 -6.02 3.62
CA ARG A 51 -6.08 -4.69 3.00
C ARG A 51 -7.54 -4.29 2.82
N ASN A 52 -8.38 -5.20 2.35
CA ASN A 52 -9.80 -4.95 2.15
C ASN A 52 -10.52 -4.70 3.48
N GLU A 53 -10.22 -5.49 4.51
CA GLU A 53 -10.71 -5.27 5.87
C GLU A 53 -10.32 -3.90 6.40
N ALA A 54 -9.05 -3.51 6.24
CA ALA A 54 -8.58 -2.20 6.66
C ALA A 54 -9.37 -1.08 5.96
N TYR A 55 -9.57 -1.16 4.64
CA TYR A 55 -10.35 -0.16 3.91
C TYR A 55 -11.79 -0.07 4.40
N ASN A 56 -12.49 -1.20 4.51
CA ASN A 56 -13.86 -1.26 5.00
C ASN A 56 -13.97 -0.66 6.41
N ASN A 57 -13.03 -1.00 7.30
CA ASN A 57 -12.97 -0.46 8.64
C ASN A 57 -12.75 1.06 8.64
N THR A 58 -11.87 1.59 7.78
CA THR A 58 -11.67 3.04 7.67
C THR A 58 -12.91 3.76 7.15
N GLU A 59 -13.63 3.18 6.20
CA GLU A 59 -14.85 3.75 5.64
C GLU A 59 -15.95 3.81 6.71
N ILE A 60 -16.16 2.71 7.43
CA ILE A 60 -17.13 2.63 8.53
C ILE A 60 -16.79 3.66 9.61
N TYR A 61 -15.52 3.76 10.02
CA TYR A 61 -15.10 4.72 11.03
C TYR A 61 -15.37 6.16 10.58
N LYS A 62 -14.92 6.53 9.38
CA LYS A 62 -15.15 7.87 8.81
C LYS A 62 -16.65 8.19 8.68
N GLY A 63 -17.45 7.23 8.25
CA GLY A 63 -18.90 7.36 8.15
C GLY A 63 -19.55 7.63 9.52
N LYS A 64 -19.17 6.86 10.54
CA LYS A 64 -19.65 7.05 11.92
C LYS A 64 -19.25 8.39 12.49
N THR A 65 -17.98 8.79 12.33
CA THR A 65 -17.49 10.08 12.81
C THR A 65 -18.19 11.24 12.12
N LYS A 66 -18.39 11.17 10.80
CA LYS A 66 -19.15 12.18 10.06
C LYS A 66 -20.59 12.26 10.53
N ALA A 67 -21.28 11.12 10.68
CA ALA A 67 -22.66 11.11 11.14
C ALA A 67 -22.82 11.68 12.57
N TRP A 68 -21.86 11.40 13.46
CA TRP A 68 -21.84 12.00 14.80
C TRP A 68 -21.58 13.51 14.76
N HIS A 69 -20.61 13.94 13.95
CA HIS A 69 -20.30 15.36 13.77
C HIS A 69 -21.51 16.12 13.21
N ASP A 70 -22.11 15.61 12.13
CA ASP A 70 -23.25 16.25 11.45
C ASP A 70 -24.48 16.35 12.39
N LYS A 71 -24.69 15.38 13.28
CA LYS A 71 -25.75 15.44 14.31
C LYS A 71 -25.52 16.55 15.33
N GLN A 72 -24.28 16.94 15.58
CA GLN A 72 -23.94 18.02 16.52
C GLN A 72 -23.94 19.41 15.86
N ILE A 73 -23.97 19.50 14.54
CA ILE A 73 -24.04 20.77 13.84
C ILE A 73 -25.42 21.39 14.10
N MET A 74 -25.45 22.44 14.90
CA MET A 74 -26.65 23.26 15.05
C MET A 74 -26.94 23.98 13.74
N ARG A 75 -28.11 23.73 13.17
CA ARG A 75 -28.61 24.50 12.03
C ARG A 75 -28.88 25.92 12.49
N LYS A 76 -28.20 26.88 11.85
CA LYS A 76 -28.51 28.30 11.98
C LYS A 76 -29.31 28.71 10.76
N GLU A 77 -30.49 29.23 10.99
CA GLU A 77 -31.27 29.90 9.96
C GLU A 77 -30.81 31.36 9.89
N PHE A 78 -30.76 31.89 8.67
CA PHE A 78 -30.39 33.27 8.42
C PHE A 78 -31.60 34.02 7.89
N SER A 79 -31.81 35.24 8.38
CA SER A 79 -32.84 36.15 7.86
C SER A 79 -32.25 37.16 6.89
N VAL A 80 -33.08 37.60 5.93
CA VAL A 80 -32.71 38.69 5.00
C VAL A 80 -32.37 39.94 5.83
N GLY A 81 -31.24 40.56 5.52
CA GLY A 81 -30.70 41.71 6.26
C GLY A 81 -29.74 41.36 7.40
N GLN A 82 -29.56 40.08 7.75
CA GLN A 82 -28.64 39.67 8.81
C GLN A 82 -27.18 39.82 8.37
N LYS A 83 -26.33 40.36 9.27
CA LYS A 83 -24.87 40.40 9.09
C LYS A 83 -24.24 39.07 9.48
N VAL A 84 -23.53 38.43 8.55
CA VAL A 84 -22.87 37.14 8.74
C VAL A 84 -21.41 37.20 8.31
N LEU A 85 -20.57 36.39 8.96
CA LEU A 85 -19.17 36.20 8.57
C LEU A 85 -19.05 34.93 7.71
N LEU A 86 -18.32 34.99 6.61
CA LEU A 86 -18.08 33.84 5.75
C LEU A 86 -16.81 33.11 6.20
N PHE A 87 -16.91 31.80 6.44
CA PHE A 87 -15.75 30.96 6.74
C PHE A 87 -15.01 30.56 5.46
N GLN A 88 -13.71 30.85 5.38
CA GLN A 88 -12.86 30.42 4.27
C GLN A 88 -12.36 28.98 4.46
N SER A 89 -13.04 28.02 3.84
CA SER A 89 -12.64 26.59 3.84
C SER A 89 -11.40 26.28 2.99
N ARG A 90 -11.03 27.16 2.04
CA ARG A 90 -9.93 26.93 1.09
C ARG A 90 -8.53 27.20 1.65
N LEU A 91 -8.41 27.72 2.86
CA LEU A 91 -7.13 27.88 3.55
C LEU A 91 -6.63 26.51 4.05
N ARG A 92 -6.28 25.64 3.09
CA ARG A 92 -5.69 24.31 3.31
C ARG A 92 -4.25 24.37 3.84
N LEU A 93 -3.56 25.49 3.62
CA LEU A 93 -2.27 25.79 4.21
C LEU A 93 -2.38 27.14 4.94
N PHE A 94 -1.83 27.16 6.15
CA PHE A 94 -1.86 28.25 7.12
C PHE A 94 -1.76 29.63 6.45
N PRO A 95 -2.75 30.54 6.60
CA PRO A 95 -2.35 31.94 6.61
C PRO A 95 -1.41 32.08 7.82
N GLY A 96 -0.31 32.82 7.69
CA GLY A 96 0.68 32.92 8.77
C GLY A 96 0.07 33.25 10.13
N LYS A 97 0.87 33.11 11.20
CA LYS A 97 0.44 33.42 12.58
C LYS A 97 -0.36 34.74 12.59
N LEU A 98 -1.57 34.71 13.18
CA LEU A 98 -2.47 35.86 13.46
C LEU A 98 -3.51 36.28 12.38
N GLN A 99 -3.78 35.52 11.33
CA GLN A 99 -4.91 35.83 10.43
C GLN A 99 -6.18 35.03 10.77
N SER A 100 -7.34 35.71 10.79
CA SER A 100 -8.65 35.09 10.97
C SER A 100 -9.09 34.36 9.70
N ARG A 101 -9.78 33.22 9.86
CA ARG A 101 -10.39 32.47 8.74
C ARG A 101 -11.78 32.98 8.35
N TRP A 102 -12.22 34.07 8.99
CA TRP A 102 -13.53 34.67 8.84
C TRP A 102 -13.38 35.95 8.03
N VAL A 103 -14.12 36.04 6.93
CA VAL A 103 -14.09 37.21 6.04
C VAL A 103 -15.40 37.95 6.15
N GLY A 104 -15.27 39.28 6.26
CA GLY A 104 -16.28 40.30 5.97
C GLY A 104 -17.58 40.22 6.77
N PRO A 105 -18.23 41.34 7.11
CA PRO A 105 -19.65 41.32 7.38
C PRO A 105 -20.40 41.32 6.04
N TYR A 106 -20.96 40.18 5.67
CA TYR A 106 -21.87 40.05 4.52
C TYR A 106 -23.30 40.21 4.99
N VAL A 107 -24.15 40.78 4.14
CA VAL A 107 -25.59 40.86 4.39
C VAL A 107 -26.26 39.72 3.63
N VAL A 108 -27.09 38.95 4.33
CA VAL A 108 -27.91 37.91 3.70
C VAL A 108 -29.00 38.61 2.88
N ALA A 109 -28.97 38.38 1.57
CA ALA A 109 -29.93 38.94 0.61
C ALA A 109 -31.26 38.19 0.61
#